data_AF-A0A939APV2-F1
#
_entry.id   AF-A0A939APV2-F1
#
_cell.length_a   1.000
_cell.length_b   1.000
_cell.length_c   1.000
_cell.angle_alpha   90.00
_cell.angle_beta   90.00
_cell.angle_gamma   90.00
#
_symmetry.space_group_name_H-M   'P 1'
#
loop_
_entity.id
_entity.type
_entity.pdbx_description
1 polymer ?
#
loop_
_entity_poly.entity_id
_entity_poly.type
_entity_poly.pdbx_seq_one_letter_code
_entity_poly.pdbx_strand_id
1 'polypeptide(L)'
;MLQDALRREPRDHEARLLYAELLLQERNLDECVVELNMLAESGFRPAAVHRTLGRAWSFRGDLRRAVSHFERCLALDERDALCRRWLADACLDLGNAGQAVREYEKALSYAPGDAQIFKSLGLAYRTMNRLDEAVAAYREAVSLAPRDPAANNDLARILAVQGRMDEAVAQLDRAIAVLPNEQVLRAVLRPAPGEVYGDIGCGSGRFTFVLAKWVGPRGKVYAIDVDPLPLKLVDGYIRRRGVRNVEIVRSKPREIGIPDGSLDRALIINVYNHVAEAGEATTRAWIASVVRTVKPGGKILVIDSALSRAMPVAHLKAHGFRLEREEPLREGGYVLLFTRSG
;
A
#
# COMPACT_ATOMS: atom_id res chain seq x y z
N MET A 1 -16.71 -21.23 17.66
CA MET A 1 -16.43 -20.78 19.04
C MET A 1 -17.18 -19.50 19.40
N LEU A 2 -16.91 -18.32 18.80
CA LEU A 2 -17.60 -17.08 19.20
C LEU A 2 -19.10 -17.06 18.82
N GLN A 3 -19.45 -17.52 17.61
CA GLN A 3 -20.85 -17.71 17.21
C GLN A 3 -21.59 -18.74 18.08
N ASP A 4 -20.89 -19.77 18.56
CA ASP A 4 -21.46 -20.79 19.45
C ASP A 4 -21.69 -20.25 20.86
N ALA A 5 -20.81 -19.35 21.33
CA ALA A 5 -21.00 -18.60 22.56
C ALA A 5 -22.20 -17.64 22.46
N LEU A 6 -22.33 -16.90 21.36
CA LEU A 6 -23.48 -16.01 21.10
C LEU A 6 -24.81 -16.75 20.93
N ARG A 7 -24.78 -18.01 20.47
CA ARG A 7 -25.97 -18.89 20.47
C ARG A 7 -26.42 -19.28 21.87
N ARG A 8 -25.48 -19.40 22.82
CA ARG A 8 -25.77 -19.73 24.23
C ARG A 8 -26.17 -18.50 25.03
N GLU A 9 -25.56 -17.35 24.74
CA GLU A 9 -25.83 -16.08 25.43
C GLU A 9 -26.10 -14.94 24.42
N PRO A 10 -27.31 -14.88 23.82
CA PRO A 10 -27.62 -13.91 22.79
C PRO A 10 -27.68 -12.45 23.26
N ARG A 11 -27.54 -12.18 24.56
CA ARG A 11 -27.59 -10.82 25.12
C ARG A 11 -26.24 -10.30 25.58
N ASP A 12 -25.17 -11.05 25.37
CA ASP A 12 -23.83 -10.57 25.65
C ASP A 12 -23.42 -9.51 24.61
N HIS A 13 -23.58 -8.25 25.01
CA HIS A 13 -23.28 -7.11 24.15
C HIS A 13 -21.78 -6.97 23.84
N GLU A 14 -20.89 -7.38 24.74
CA GLU A 14 -19.45 -7.32 24.53
C GLU A 14 -19.00 -8.41 23.56
N ALA A 15 -19.48 -9.64 23.73
CA ALA A 15 -19.21 -10.72 22.78
C ALA A 15 -19.73 -10.41 21.37
N ARG A 16 -20.88 -9.72 21.26
CA ARG A 16 -21.42 -9.27 19.97
C ARG A 16 -20.58 -8.15 19.34
N LEU A 17 -20.06 -7.21 20.14
CA LEU A 17 -19.15 -6.18 19.63
C LEU A 17 -17.86 -6.83 19.10
N LEU A 18 -17.28 -7.79 19.83
CA LEU A 18 -16.12 -8.56 19.37
C LEU A 18 -16.43 -9.35 18.09
N TYR A 19 -17.62 -9.96 18.00
CA TYR A 19 -18.05 -10.64 16.78
C TYR A 19 -18.15 -9.69 15.59
N ALA A 20 -18.73 -8.49 15.78
CA ALA A 20 -18.77 -7.49 14.74
C ALA A 20 -17.38 -7.00 14.31
N GLU A 21 -16.42 -6.91 15.22
CA GLU A 21 -15.02 -6.61 14.89
C GLU A 21 -14.36 -7.72 14.06
N LEU A 22 -14.67 -8.99 14.33
CA LEU A 22 -14.22 -10.12 13.51
C LEU A 22 -14.83 -10.06 12.09
N LEU A 23 -16.15 -9.82 11.99
CA LEU A 23 -16.83 -9.65 10.71
C LEU A 23 -16.20 -8.52 9.89
N LEU A 24 -15.82 -7.42 10.55
CA LEU A 24 -15.11 -6.31 9.91
C LEU A 24 -13.73 -6.73 9.37
N GLN A 25 -12.98 -7.52 10.15
CA GLN A 25 -11.68 -8.07 9.73
C GLN A 25 -11.82 -9.02 8.52
N GLU A 26 -12.87 -9.85 8.50
CA GLU A 26 -13.20 -10.77 7.42
C GLU A 26 -13.80 -10.09 6.18
N ARG A 27 -14.01 -8.76 6.23
CA ARG A 27 -14.68 -7.97 5.18
C ARG A 27 -16.14 -8.36 4.94
N ASN A 28 -16.79 -9.03 5.89
CA ASN A 28 -18.23 -9.25 5.89
C ASN A 28 -18.95 -7.99 6.41
N LEU A 29 -18.95 -6.94 5.58
CA LEU A 29 -19.41 -5.60 5.97
C LEU A 29 -20.92 -5.54 6.20
N ASP A 30 -21.71 -6.37 5.52
CA ASP A 30 -23.17 -6.45 5.65
C ASP A 30 -23.61 -6.96 7.01
N GLU A 31 -23.12 -8.13 7.39
CA GLU A 31 -23.42 -8.70 8.69
C GLU A 31 -22.88 -7.82 9.83
N CYS A 32 -21.66 -7.27 9.66
CA CYS A 32 -21.05 -6.37 10.64
C CYS A 32 -21.94 -5.16 10.97
N VAL A 33 -22.48 -4.48 9.95
CA VAL A 33 -23.33 -3.31 10.14
C VAL A 33 -24.67 -3.69 10.78
N VAL A 34 -25.26 -4.82 10.39
CA VAL A 34 -26.51 -5.32 10.99
C VAL A 34 -26.32 -5.59 12.47
N GLU A 35 -25.29 -6.33 12.86
CA GLU A 35 -24.97 -6.64 14.26
C GLU A 35 -24.75 -5.38 15.10
N LEU A 36 -23.99 -4.41 14.57
CA LEU A 36 -23.70 -3.17 15.30
C LEU A 36 -24.91 -2.24 15.42
N ASN A 37 -25.82 -2.23 14.45
CA ASN A 37 -27.07 -1.46 14.54
C ASN A 37 -27.99 -2.08 15.60
N MET A 38 -28.12 -3.41 15.64
CA MET A 38 -28.87 -4.09 16.68
C MET A 38 -28.31 -3.81 18.08
N LEU A 39 -26.98 -3.76 18.22
CA LEU A 39 -26.32 -3.38 19.47
C LEU A 39 -26.60 -1.92 19.87
N ALA A 40 -26.56 -0.99 18.90
CA ALA A 40 -26.86 0.41 19.17
C ALA A 40 -28.33 0.60 19.61
N GLU A 41 -29.25 -0.18 19.05
CA GLU A 41 -30.68 -0.19 19.39
C GLU A 41 -30.98 -0.82 20.76
N SER A 42 -30.15 -1.75 21.25
CA SER A 42 -30.34 -2.40 22.57
C SER A 42 -30.05 -1.48 23.76
N GLY A 43 -29.61 -0.24 23.51
CA GLY A 43 -29.18 0.71 24.53
C GLY A 43 -27.71 0.55 24.94
N PHE A 44 -26.99 -0.41 24.38
CA PHE A 44 -25.54 -0.54 24.53
C PHE A 44 -24.82 0.51 23.68
N ARG A 45 -24.31 1.56 24.33
CA ARG A 45 -23.74 2.73 23.65
C ARG A 45 -22.27 3.02 24.00
N PRO A 46 -21.35 2.04 23.96
CA PRO A 46 -19.93 2.38 24.03
C PRO A 46 -19.50 3.09 22.74
N ALA A 47 -18.52 3.99 22.84
CA ALA A 47 -17.94 4.68 21.69
C ALA A 47 -17.44 3.70 20.61
N ALA A 48 -16.96 2.52 21.03
CA ALA A 48 -16.47 1.46 20.17
C ALA A 48 -17.49 0.97 19.12
N VAL A 49 -18.80 0.93 19.44
CA VAL A 49 -19.83 0.54 18.46
C VAL A 49 -19.84 1.52 17.27
N HIS A 50 -19.83 2.81 17.56
CA HIS A 50 -19.79 3.84 16.52
C HIS A 50 -18.44 3.92 15.82
N ARG A 51 -17.33 3.67 16.52
CA ARG A 51 -16.01 3.53 15.89
C ARG A 51 -15.98 2.39 14.85
N THR A 52 -16.53 1.23 15.20
CA THR A 52 -16.57 0.05 14.32
C THR A 52 -17.55 0.24 13.16
N LEU A 53 -18.73 0.85 13.40
CA LEU A 53 -19.66 1.26 12.34
C LEU A 53 -19.02 2.24 11.36
N GLY A 54 -18.31 3.26 11.87
CA GLY A 54 -17.59 4.22 11.05
C GLY A 54 -16.59 3.52 10.12
N ARG A 55 -15.77 2.61 10.66
CA ARG A 55 -14.82 1.81 9.86
C ARG A 55 -15.53 0.92 8.82
N ALA A 56 -16.65 0.29 9.18
CA ALA A 56 -17.42 -0.54 8.26
C ALA A 56 -17.95 0.29 7.07
N TRP A 57 -18.50 1.47 7.32
CA TRP A 57 -18.96 2.38 6.27
C TRP A 57 -17.81 2.95 5.43
N SER A 58 -16.65 3.27 6.03
CA SER A 58 -15.44 3.64 5.28
C SER A 58 -15.03 2.55 4.30
N PHE A 59 -15.01 1.29 4.73
CA PHE A 59 -14.66 0.17 3.84
C PHE A 59 -15.71 -0.11 2.76
N ARG A 60 -16.98 0.28 2.97
CA ARG A 60 -18.01 0.27 1.92
C ARG A 60 -17.90 1.43 0.95
N GLY A 61 -17.07 2.44 1.24
CA GLY A 61 -16.94 3.67 0.47
C GLY A 61 -18.00 4.74 0.78
N ASP A 62 -18.92 4.51 1.72
CA ASP A 62 -19.84 5.56 2.19
C ASP A 62 -19.17 6.39 3.28
N LEU A 63 -18.27 7.26 2.84
CA LEU A 63 -17.48 8.12 3.71
C LEU A 63 -18.34 9.10 4.52
N ARG A 64 -19.53 9.49 4.02
CA ARG A 64 -20.43 10.39 4.75
C ARG A 64 -21.04 9.71 5.96
N ARG A 65 -21.51 8.47 5.82
CA ARG A 65 -21.97 7.67 6.97
C ARG A 65 -20.82 7.38 7.94
N ALA A 66 -19.63 7.11 7.41
CA ALA A 66 -18.44 6.89 8.22
C ALA A 66 -18.15 8.09 9.14
N VAL A 67 -18.08 9.31 8.56
CA VAL A 67 -17.89 10.56 9.31
C VAL A 67 -18.95 10.71 10.40
N SER A 68 -20.23 10.53 10.08
CA SER A 68 -21.31 10.67 11.09
C SER A 68 -21.15 9.70 12.26
N HIS A 69 -20.72 8.47 12.00
CA HIS A 69 -20.46 7.51 13.06
C HIS A 69 -19.19 7.84 13.86
N PHE A 70 -18.12 8.31 13.23
CA PHE A 70 -16.95 8.77 13.97
C PHE A 70 -17.23 9.99 14.84
N GLU A 71 -18.04 10.94 14.37
CA GLU A 71 -18.50 12.08 15.18
C GLU A 71 -19.31 11.61 16.41
N ARG A 72 -20.21 10.63 16.24
CA ARG A 72 -20.93 10.03 17.39
C ARG A 72 -20.02 9.29 18.35
N CYS A 73 -19.01 8.59 17.84
CA CYS A 73 -17.98 7.96 18.66
C CYS A 73 -17.25 9.02 19.51
N LEU A 74 -16.84 10.14 18.91
CA LEU A 74 -16.16 11.23 19.62
C LEU A 74 -17.07 12.04 20.54
N ALA A 75 -18.38 12.02 20.32
CA ALA A 75 -19.36 12.57 21.26
C ALA A 75 -19.51 11.70 22.53
N LEU A 76 -19.19 10.40 22.45
CA LEU A 76 -19.19 9.46 23.58
C LEU A 76 -17.83 9.38 24.26
N ASP A 77 -16.75 9.47 23.50
CA ASP A 77 -15.37 9.52 24.00
C ASP A 77 -14.53 10.49 23.16
N GLU A 78 -14.35 11.70 23.66
CA GLU A 78 -13.58 12.74 22.98
C GLU A 78 -12.07 12.44 22.89
N ARG A 79 -11.56 11.49 23.68
CA ARG A 79 -10.12 11.20 23.77
C ARG A 79 -9.71 9.98 22.95
N ASP A 80 -10.65 9.35 22.24
CA ASP A 80 -10.36 8.23 21.36
C ASP A 80 -9.54 8.69 20.14
N ALA A 81 -8.22 8.66 20.30
CA ALA A 81 -7.25 9.03 19.27
C ALA A 81 -7.41 8.20 17.99
N LEU A 82 -7.77 6.92 18.12
CA LEU A 82 -7.99 6.04 16.99
C LEU A 82 -9.23 6.47 16.20
N CYS A 83 -10.32 6.80 16.89
CA CYS A 83 -11.54 7.31 16.28
C CYS A 83 -11.31 8.67 15.59
N ARG A 84 -10.53 9.57 16.20
CA ARG A 84 -10.11 10.84 15.58
C ARG A 84 -9.29 10.62 14.31
N ARG A 85 -8.34 9.68 14.35
CA ARG A 85 -7.55 9.32 13.16
C ARG A 85 -8.45 8.84 12.02
N TRP A 86 -9.39 7.92 12.30
CA TRP A 86 -10.30 7.43 11.27
C TRP A 86 -11.25 8.50 10.73
N LEU A 87 -11.72 9.42 11.58
CA LEU A 87 -12.48 10.60 11.14
C LEU A 87 -11.63 11.45 10.19
N ALA A 88 -10.38 11.72 10.56
CA ALA A 88 -9.46 12.49 9.75
C ALA A 88 -9.15 11.81 8.39
N ASP A 89 -8.93 10.49 8.37
CA ASP A 89 -8.76 9.71 7.15
C ASP A 89 -10.00 9.88 6.24
N ALA A 90 -11.21 9.71 6.78
CA ALA A 90 -12.46 9.85 6.02
C ALA A 90 -12.68 11.30 5.52
N CYS A 91 -12.32 12.32 6.32
CA CYS A 91 -12.37 13.72 5.88
C CYS A 91 -11.40 14.00 4.74
N LEU A 92 -10.20 13.40 4.78
CA LEU A 92 -9.19 13.56 3.74
C LEU A 92 -9.66 12.95 2.42
N ASP A 93 -10.25 11.75 2.47
CA ASP A 93 -10.81 11.06 1.29
C ASP A 93 -12.03 11.81 0.70
N LEU A 94 -12.79 12.53 1.53
CA LEU A 94 -13.85 13.44 1.09
C LEU A 94 -13.32 14.77 0.52
N GLY A 95 -12.00 14.98 0.47
CA GLY A 95 -11.37 16.20 -0.01
C GLY A 95 -11.31 17.33 1.00
N ASN A 96 -11.69 17.10 2.26
CA ASN A 96 -11.63 18.09 3.34
C ASN A 96 -10.34 17.95 4.15
N ALA A 97 -9.21 18.22 3.48
CA ALA A 97 -7.87 18.11 4.08
C ALA A 97 -7.69 19.03 5.30
N GLY A 98 -8.33 20.20 5.33
CA GLY A 98 -8.25 21.13 6.47
C GLY A 98 -8.90 20.58 7.74
N GLN A 99 -10.03 19.89 7.63
CA GLN A 99 -10.63 19.18 8.77
C GLN A 99 -9.79 17.98 9.18
N ALA A 100 -9.25 17.22 8.22
CA ALA A 100 -8.38 16.09 8.49
C ALA A 100 -7.16 16.50 9.35
N VAL A 101 -6.46 17.57 8.98
CA VAL A 101 -5.33 18.10 9.76
C VAL A 101 -5.72 18.38 11.21
N ARG A 102 -6.84 19.09 11.45
CA ARG A 102 -7.29 19.42 12.81
C ARG A 102 -7.56 18.17 13.64
N GLU A 103 -8.17 17.15 13.05
CA GLU A 103 -8.49 15.91 13.76
C GLU A 103 -7.25 15.03 13.99
N TYR A 104 -6.27 15.02 13.07
CA TYR A 104 -4.97 14.37 13.31
C TYR A 104 -4.17 15.07 14.41
N GLU A 105 -4.12 16.41 14.43
CA GLU A 105 -3.42 17.17 15.47
C GLU A 105 -4.02 16.89 16.86
N LYS A 106 -5.36 16.84 16.96
CA LYS A 106 -6.04 16.39 18.19
C LYS A 106 -5.79 14.93 18.52
N ALA A 107 -5.73 14.05 17.53
CA ALA A 107 -5.39 12.64 17.76
C ALA A 107 -3.98 12.52 18.35
N LEU A 108 -3.01 13.29 17.85
CA LEU A 108 -1.64 13.34 18.37
C LEU A 108 -1.55 13.94 19.78
N SER A 109 -2.44 14.87 20.16
CA SER A 109 -2.45 15.36 21.54
C SER A 109 -2.85 14.27 22.56
N TYR A 110 -3.53 13.21 22.11
CA TYR A 110 -3.87 12.05 22.93
C TYR A 110 -2.94 10.84 22.69
N ALA A 111 -2.33 10.74 21.51
CA ALA A 111 -1.42 9.66 21.13
C ALA A 111 -0.16 10.21 20.43
N PRO A 112 0.76 10.88 21.15
CA PRO A 112 1.89 11.60 20.55
C PRO A 112 2.95 10.70 19.92
N GLY A 113 2.91 9.38 20.18
CA GLY A 113 3.88 8.40 19.66
C GLY A 113 3.37 7.58 18.47
N ASP A 114 2.20 7.89 17.90
CA ASP A 114 1.65 7.11 16.79
C ASP A 114 2.22 7.59 15.44
N ALA A 115 3.22 6.84 14.94
CA ALA A 115 3.87 7.08 13.65
C ALA A 115 2.89 7.10 12.47
N GLN A 116 1.80 6.31 12.54
CA GLN A 116 0.81 6.24 11.47
C GLN A 116 0.00 7.54 11.40
N ILE A 117 -0.32 8.17 12.54
CA ILE A 117 -1.00 9.47 12.54
C ILE A 117 -0.11 10.54 11.91
N PHE A 118 1.18 10.58 12.25
CA PHE A 118 2.13 11.50 11.62
C PHE A 118 2.25 11.29 10.11
N LYS A 119 2.24 10.04 9.64
CA LYS A 119 2.25 9.73 8.19
C LYS A 119 0.99 10.26 7.50
N SER A 120 -0.20 10.01 8.07
CA SER A 120 -1.46 10.51 7.52
C SER A 120 -1.56 12.04 7.57
N LEU A 121 -1.02 12.67 8.62
CA LEU A 121 -0.93 14.12 8.74
C LEU A 121 -0.01 14.73 7.66
N GLY A 122 1.14 14.10 7.41
CA GLY A 122 2.03 14.50 6.31
C GLY A 122 1.36 14.44 4.95
N LEU A 123 0.52 13.40 4.72
CA LEU A 123 -0.28 13.30 3.51
C LEU A 123 -1.31 14.43 3.40
N ALA A 124 -2.00 14.76 4.49
CA ALA A 124 -2.98 15.85 4.51
C ALA A 124 -2.33 17.22 4.22
N TYR A 125 -1.18 17.52 4.84
CA TYR A 125 -0.42 18.74 4.53
C TYR A 125 0.04 18.77 3.06
N ARG A 126 0.52 17.64 2.53
CA ARG A 126 0.89 17.54 1.11
C ARG A 126 -0.29 17.84 0.18
N THR A 127 -1.48 17.31 0.47
CA THR A 127 -2.70 17.59 -0.31
C THR A 127 -3.07 19.08 -0.30
N MET A 128 -2.73 19.78 0.79
CA MET A 128 -2.89 21.24 0.90
C MET A 128 -1.72 22.04 0.32
N ASN A 129 -0.73 21.39 -0.32
CA ASN A 129 0.51 22.00 -0.80
C ASN A 129 1.34 22.69 0.31
N ARG A 130 1.18 22.25 1.57
CA ARG A 130 1.93 22.70 2.76
C ARG A 130 3.15 21.80 2.95
N LEU A 131 4.15 21.98 2.08
CA LEU A 131 5.24 21.00 1.90
C LEU A 131 6.19 20.93 3.10
N ASP A 132 6.45 22.04 3.79
CA ASP A 132 7.34 22.07 4.96
C ASP A 132 6.72 21.34 6.16
N GLU A 133 5.42 21.56 6.41
CA GLU A 133 4.70 20.85 7.46
C GLU A 133 4.55 19.35 7.11
N ALA A 134 4.37 19.02 5.83
CA ALA A 134 4.39 17.62 5.39
C ALA A 134 5.74 16.96 5.68
N VAL A 135 6.87 17.63 5.38
CA VAL A 135 8.22 17.13 5.71
C VAL A 135 8.39 16.93 7.21
N ALA A 136 7.95 17.88 8.03
CA ALA A 136 8.05 17.77 9.48
C ALA A 136 7.26 16.55 10.01
N ALA A 137 6.01 16.39 9.58
CA ALA A 137 5.18 15.26 9.97
C ALA A 137 5.77 13.92 9.51
N TYR A 138 6.25 13.82 8.26
CA TYR A 138 6.89 12.59 7.78
C TYR A 138 8.21 12.29 8.49
N ARG A 139 8.99 13.31 8.91
CA ARG A 139 10.19 13.11 9.72
C ARG A 139 9.88 12.51 11.08
N GLU A 140 8.81 12.98 11.75
CA GLU A 140 8.36 12.37 13.00
C GLU A 140 7.90 10.93 12.80
N ALA A 141 7.15 10.65 11.72
CA ALA A 141 6.77 9.27 11.38
C ALA A 141 8.00 8.36 11.19
N VAL A 142 9.03 8.82 10.47
CA VAL A 142 10.29 8.09 10.28
C VAL A 142 11.10 7.99 11.57
N SER A 143 11.04 8.99 12.46
CA SER A 143 11.71 8.94 13.77
C SER A 143 11.11 7.84 14.67
N LEU A 144 9.78 7.78 14.72
CA LEU A 144 9.04 6.82 15.53
C LEU A 144 9.06 5.40 14.94
N ALA A 145 9.05 5.28 13.62
CA ALA A 145 9.10 4.02 12.89
C ALA A 145 10.21 4.05 11.82
N PRO A 146 11.50 3.99 12.21
CA PRO A 146 12.63 4.13 11.30
C PRO A 146 12.72 3.00 10.27
N ARG A 147 12.06 1.88 10.57
CA ARG A 147 11.93 0.72 9.69
C ARG A 147 10.62 0.70 8.90
N ASP A 148 9.78 1.73 8.93
CA ASP A 148 8.63 1.79 8.03
C ASP A 148 9.10 2.22 6.63
N PRO A 149 9.14 1.31 5.64
CA PRO A 149 9.51 1.67 4.29
C PRO A 149 8.52 2.68 3.69
N ALA A 150 7.23 2.66 4.03
CA ALA A 150 6.25 3.61 3.48
C ALA A 150 6.56 5.05 3.93
N ALA A 151 6.78 5.26 5.22
CA ALA A 151 7.12 6.58 5.77
C ALA A 151 8.40 7.17 5.16
N ASN A 152 9.46 6.37 5.00
CA ASN A 152 10.69 6.82 4.35
C ASN A 152 10.44 7.18 2.86
N ASN A 153 9.55 6.47 2.16
CA ASN A 153 9.17 6.80 0.78
C ASN A 153 8.45 8.13 0.67
N ASP A 154 7.44 8.32 1.52
CA ASP A 154 6.65 9.55 1.51
C ASP A 154 7.53 10.76 1.84
N LEU A 155 8.46 10.61 2.78
CA LEU A 155 9.47 11.63 3.07
C LEU A 155 10.37 11.90 1.87
N ALA A 156 10.88 10.85 1.20
CA ALA A 156 11.70 11.00 0.00
C ALA A 156 10.96 11.77 -1.10
N ARG A 157 9.69 11.44 -1.32
CA ARG A 157 8.83 12.07 -2.33
C ARG A 157 8.69 13.56 -2.03
N ILE A 158 8.33 13.95 -0.81
CA ILE A 158 8.12 15.36 -0.48
C ILE A 158 9.43 16.17 -0.56
N LEU A 159 10.55 15.58 -0.14
CA LEU A 159 11.88 16.19 -0.27
C LEU A 159 12.24 16.42 -1.75
N ALA A 160 11.89 15.48 -2.63
CA ALA A 160 12.08 15.63 -4.06
C ALA A 160 11.23 16.76 -4.67
N VAL A 161 9.97 16.96 -4.21
CA VAL A 161 9.14 18.12 -4.61
C VAL A 161 9.87 19.43 -4.28
N GLN A 162 10.49 19.48 -3.10
CA GLN A 162 11.25 20.64 -2.64
C GLN A 162 12.63 20.78 -3.29
N GLY A 163 13.01 19.90 -4.23
CA GLY A 163 14.33 19.91 -4.87
C GLY A 163 15.48 19.37 -4.00
N ARG A 164 15.18 18.85 -2.80
CA ARG A 164 16.15 18.34 -1.81
C ARG A 164 16.54 16.89 -2.14
N MET A 165 17.13 16.72 -3.33
CA MET A 165 17.34 15.40 -3.93
C MET A 165 18.31 14.52 -3.14
N ASP A 166 19.33 15.08 -2.50
CA ASP A 166 20.29 14.29 -1.71
C ASP A 166 19.64 13.65 -0.48
N GLU A 167 18.80 14.41 0.23
CA GLU A 167 18.04 13.90 1.37
C GLU A 167 16.99 12.88 0.92
N ALA A 168 16.33 13.13 -0.22
CA ALA A 168 15.36 12.20 -0.77
C ALA A 168 16.00 10.83 -1.09
N VAL A 169 17.18 10.85 -1.71
CA VAL A 169 17.99 9.65 -2.00
C VAL A 169 18.39 8.92 -0.72
N ALA A 170 18.79 9.65 0.33
CA ALA A 170 19.14 9.03 1.61
C ALA A 170 17.93 8.35 2.30
N GLN A 171 16.71 8.89 2.16
CA GLN A 171 15.52 8.21 2.68
C GLN A 171 15.16 6.98 1.84
N LEU A 172 15.34 7.03 0.52
CA LEU A 172 15.20 5.83 -0.32
C LEU A 172 16.16 4.72 0.08
N ASP A 173 17.42 5.05 0.40
CA ASP A 173 18.41 4.09 0.89
C ASP A 173 17.94 3.37 2.16
N ARG A 174 17.43 4.13 3.13
CA ARG A 174 16.88 3.56 4.38
C ARG A 174 15.71 2.64 4.10
N ALA A 175 14.85 3.03 3.18
CA ALA A 175 13.66 2.27 2.89
C ALA A 175 13.93 0.99 2.09
N ILE A 176 14.98 0.98 1.25
CA ILE A 176 15.47 -0.24 0.57
C ILE A 176 16.03 -1.24 1.58
N ALA A 177 16.70 -0.77 2.63
CA ALA A 177 17.33 -1.63 3.62
C ALA A 177 16.33 -2.53 4.40
N VAL A 178 15.04 -2.21 4.37
CA VAL A 178 13.97 -2.93 5.10
C VAL A 178 13.11 -3.84 4.19
N LEU A 179 13.34 -3.83 2.87
CA LEU A 179 12.61 -4.67 1.92
C LEU A 179 12.81 -6.19 2.21
N PRO A 180 11.97 -7.09 1.62
CA PRO A 180 12.32 -8.50 1.52
C PRO A 180 13.78 -8.59 1.11
N ASN A 181 14.60 -9.23 1.96
CA ASN A 181 16.03 -9.02 1.86
C ASN A 181 16.51 -9.32 0.43
N GLU A 182 17.48 -8.55 -0.06
CA GLU A 182 18.06 -8.72 -1.41
C GLU A 182 18.37 -10.21 -1.70
N GLN A 183 18.73 -10.95 -0.66
CA GLN A 183 19.01 -12.38 -0.68
C GLN A 183 17.81 -13.24 -1.09
N VAL A 184 16.61 -13.02 -0.56
CA VAL A 184 15.37 -13.73 -0.93
C VAL A 184 15.06 -13.48 -2.39
N LEU A 185 15.07 -12.21 -2.81
CA LEU A 185 14.79 -11.85 -4.20
C LEU A 185 15.82 -12.47 -5.15
N ARG A 186 17.09 -12.43 -4.79
CA ARG A 186 18.16 -13.06 -5.57
C ARG A 186 18.04 -14.59 -5.60
N ALA A 187 17.65 -15.21 -4.49
CA ALA A 187 17.45 -16.66 -4.40
C ALA A 187 16.26 -17.13 -5.25
N VAL A 188 15.19 -16.32 -5.31
CA VAL A 188 13.98 -16.61 -6.08
C VAL A 188 14.17 -16.29 -7.56
N LEU A 189 14.60 -15.08 -7.92
CA LEU A 189 14.77 -14.66 -9.32
C LEU A 189 15.92 -15.38 -10.01
N ARG A 190 17.01 -15.63 -9.28
CA ARG A 190 18.31 -16.11 -9.79
C ARG A 190 18.76 -15.26 -11.00
N PRO A 191 19.03 -13.96 -10.78
CA PRO A 191 19.30 -13.05 -11.87
C PRO A 191 20.59 -13.39 -12.61
N ALA A 192 20.56 -13.30 -13.94
CA ALA A 192 21.71 -13.53 -14.79
C ALA A 192 22.17 -12.22 -15.47
N PRO A 193 23.49 -12.00 -15.66
CA PRO A 193 23.99 -10.86 -16.42
C PRO A 193 23.42 -10.85 -17.84
N GLY A 194 23.07 -9.66 -18.34
CA GLY A 194 22.55 -9.51 -19.71
C GLY A 194 21.04 -9.72 -19.86
N GLU A 195 20.34 -10.24 -18.85
CA GLU A 195 18.88 -10.30 -18.85
C GLU A 195 18.26 -8.89 -18.80
N VAL A 196 17.07 -8.77 -19.36
CA VAL A 196 16.23 -7.57 -19.39
C VAL A 196 15.12 -7.69 -18.37
N TYR A 197 15.05 -6.72 -17.46
CA TYR A 197 14.10 -6.69 -16.36
C TYR A 197 13.10 -5.54 -16.50
N GLY A 198 11.86 -5.75 -16.07
CA GLY A 198 10.91 -4.66 -15.80
C GLY A 198 10.65 -4.55 -14.30
N ASP A 199 10.89 -3.37 -13.71
CA ASP A 199 10.41 -2.99 -12.38
C ASP A 199 9.01 -2.36 -12.54
N ILE A 200 7.99 -3.12 -12.16
CA ILE A 200 6.58 -2.90 -12.48
C ILE A 200 5.82 -2.70 -11.18
N GLY A 201 5.50 -1.44 -10.84
CA GLY A 201 4.68 -1.11 -9.67
C GLY A 201 5.44 -0.59 -8.44
N CYS A 202 6.76 -0.42 -8.51
CA CYS A 202 7.47 0.33 -7.47
C CYS A 202 7.50 1.83 -7.80
N GLY A 203 6.51 2.59 -7.32
CA GLY A 203 6.46 4.07 -7.42
C GLY A 203 7.60 4.82 -6.71
N SER A 204 8.70 4.14 -6.38
CA SER A 204 9.91 4.69 -5.79
C SER A 204 11.20 4.20 -6.46
N GLY A 205 11.10 3.36 -7.50
CA GLY A 205 12.26 2.82 -8.27
C GLY A 205 13.31 2.08 -7.42
N ARG A 206 12.93 1.66 -6.21
CA ARG A 206 13.81 1.02 -5.23
C ARG A 206 14.43 -0.26 -5.76
N PHE A 207 13.61 -1.08 -6.41
CA PHE A 207 14.07 -2.35 -6.97
C PHE A 207 14.81 -2.15 -8.28
N THR A 208 14.51 -1.08 -9.02
CA THR A 208 15.23 -0.72 -10.24
C THR A 208 16.75 -0.68 -10.01
N PHE A 209 17.21 -0.08 -8.91
CA PHE A 209 18.64 -0.07 -8.58
C PHE A 209 19.20 -1.46 -8.29
N VAL A 210 18.50 -2.25 -7.47
CA VAL A 210 18.92 -3.61 -7.11
C VAL A 210 19.02 -4.50 -8.35
N LEU A 211 18.00 -4.46 -9.21
CA LEU A 211 17.96 -5.18 -10.48
C LEU A 211 19.10 -4.73 -11.39
N ALA A 212 19.33 -3.42 -11.50
CA ALA A 212 20.37 -2.89 -12.37
C ALA A 212 21.79 -3.32 -11.94
N LYS A 213 22.04 -3.45 -10.63
CA LYS A 213 23.29 -4.00 -10.10
C LYS A 213 23.48 -5.46 -10.50
N TRP A 214 22.41 -6.25 -10.55
CA TRP A 214 22.49 -7.67 -10.88
C TRP A 214 22.70 -7.94 -12.38
N VAL A 215 22.01 -7.20 -13.25
CA VAL A 215 22.06 -7.44 -14.71
C VAL A 215 23.31 -6.88 -15.38
N GLY A 216 23.95 -5.89 -14.75
CA GLY A 216 25.21 -5.32 -15.19
C GLY A 216 25.14 -4.57 -16.53
N PRO A 217 26.30 -4.23 -17.12
CA PRO A 217 26.40 -3.30 -18.26
C PRO A 217 25.90 -3.87 -19.60
N ARG A 218 25.50 -5.14 -19.66
CA ARG A 218 24.93 -5.77 -20.87
C ARG A 218 23.42 -5.99 -20.78
N GLY A 219 22.86 -5.96 -19.57
CA GLY A 219 21.43 -6.06 -19.36
C GLY A 219 20.77 -4.68 -19.38
N LYS A 220 19.44 -4.67 -19.30
CA LYS A 220 18.63 -3.44 -19.29
C LYS A 220 17.51 -3.57 -18.28
N VAL A 221 17.23 -2.50 -17.53
CA VAL A 221 16.08 -2.45 -16.63
C VAL A 221 15.12 -1.39 -17.12
N TYR A 222 13.87 -1.77 -17.37
CA TYR A 222 12.77 -0.85 -17.55
C TYR A 222 12.18 -0.49 -16.19
N ALA A 223 12.17 0.79 -15.84
CA ALA A 223 11.51 1.29 -14.64
C ALA A 223 10.21 1.96 -15.04
N ILE A 224 9.09 1.49 -14.49
CA ILE A 224 7.78 2.07 -14.77
C ILE A 224 7.45 3.14 -13.75
N ASP A 225 7.03 4.31 -14.25
CA ASP A 225 6.36 5.30 -13.40
C ASP A 225 4.85 5.24 -13.48
N VAL A 226 4.25 5.48 -12.31
CA VAL A 226 2.83 5.70 -12.11
C VAL A 226 2.49 7.13 -11.63
N ASP A 227 3.46 7.97 -11.23
CA ASP A 227 3.23 9.35 -10.72
C ASP A 227 4.31 10.33 -11.25
N PRO A 228 3.98 11.55 -11.73
CA PRO A 228 4.95 12.49 -12.33
C PRO A 228 6.19 12.88 -11.49
N LEU A 229 6.16 12.74 -10.16
CA LEU A 229 7.32 13.06 -9.31
C LEU A 229 8.34 11.90 -9.14
N PRO A 230 7.92 10.64 -8.98
CA PRO A 230 8.83 9.51 -8.89
C PRO A 230 9.87 9.44 -10.01
N LEU A 231 9.55 9.79 -11.25
CA LEU A 231 10.49 9.70 -12.38
C LEU A 231 11.82 10.39 -12.12
N LYS A 232 11.75 11.65 -11.67
CA LYS A 232 12.94 12.45 -11.42
C LYS A 232 13.73 11.92 -10.22
N LEU A 233 13.02 11.45 -9.21
CA LEU A 233 13.63 10.88 -8.01
C LEU A 233 14.34 9.55 -8.34
N VAL A 234 13.69 8.67 -9.12
CA VAL A 234 14.23 7.39 -9.56
C VAL A 234 15.41 7.57 -10.50
N ASP A 235 15.29 8.44 -11.52
CA ASP A 235 16.40 8.76 -12.42
C ASP A 235 17.60 9.32 -11.66
N GLY A 236 17.37 10.31 -10.79
CA GLY A 236 18.41 10.92 -9.96
C GLY A 236 19.08 9.90 -9.03
N TYR A 237 18.29 9.05 -8.37
CA TYR A 237 18.79 7.99 -7.48
C TYR A 237 19.69 7.00 -8.23
N ILE A 238 19.23 6.49 -9.37
CA ILE A 238 19.93 5.49 -10.18
C ILE A 238 21.23 6.05 -10.76
N ARG A 239 21.19 7.27 -11.33
CA ARG A 239 22.37 7.91 -11.91
C ARG A 239 23.44 8.21 -10.87
N ARG A 240 23.05 8.66 -9.66
CA ARG A 240 23.99 8.89 -8.54
C ARG A 240 24.71 7.61 -8.11
N ARG A 241 24.07 6.45 -8.28
CA ARG A 241 24.67 5.15 -8.01
C ARG A 241 25.50 4.60 -9.19
N GLY A 242 25.72 5.39 -10.24
CA GLY A 242 26.54 5.02 -11.40
C GLY A 242 25.87 4.04 -12.35
N VAL A 243 24.58 3.77 -12.16
CA VAL A 243 23.83 2.87 -13.03
C VAL A 243 23.41 3.61 -14.30
N ARG A 244 23.72 3.04 -15.46
CA ARG A 244 23.46 3.68 -16.78
C ARG A 244 22.51 2.89 -17.69
N ASN A 245 22.25 1.62 -17.38
CA ASN A 245 21.45 0.72 -18.21
C ASN A 245 20.00 0.61 -17.73
N VAL A 246 19.40 1.75 -17.44
CA VAL A 246 17.99 1.83 -17.04
C VAL A 246 17.28 2.71 -18.04
N GLU A 247 16.19 2.18 -18.59
CA GLU A 247 15.24 2.96 -19.35
C GLU A 247 14.02 3.22 -18.50
N ILE A 248 13.67 4.49 -18.41
CA ILE A 248 12.55 4.95 -17.63
C ILE A 248 11.36 5.12 -18.58
N VAL A 249 10.27 4.42 -18.30
CA VAL A 249 9.07 4.41 -19.15
C VAL A 249 7.87 4.92 -18.36
N ARG A 250 7.13 5.84 -18.98
CA ARG A 250 5.90 6.37 -18.38
C ARG A 250 4.73 5.46 -18.71
N SER A 251 4.08 4.91 -17.69
CA SER A 251 2.87 4.10 -17.90
C SER A 251 1.61 4.95 -18.03
N LYS A 252 0.60 4.37 -18.68
CA LYS A 252 -0.78 4.83 -18.75
C LYS A 252 -1.68 3.81 -18.03
N PRO A 253 -2.92 4.17 -17.64
CA PRO A 253 -3.80 3.29 -16.87
C PRO A 253 -4.03 1.88 -17.46
N ARG A 254 -3.83 1.68 -18.77
CA ARG A 254 -4.05 0.37 -19.44
C ARG A 254 -2.83 -0.15 -20.19
N GLU A 255 -1.71 0.58 -20.17
CA GLU A 255 -0.56 0.26 -21.00
C GLU A 255 0.72 0.68 -20.29
N ILE A 256 1.67 -0.25 -20.18
CA ILE A 256 2.91 0.00 -19.43
C ILE A 256 4.02 0.65 -20.26
N GLY A 257 3.85 0.74 -21.58
CA GLY A 257 4.82 1.36 -22.49
C GLY A 257 6.11 0.56 -22.70
N ILE A 258 6.24 -0.62 -22.09
CA ILE A 258 7.35 -1.55 -22.35
C ILE A 258 7.01 -2.37 -23.60
N PRO A 259 7.96 -2.59 -24.53
CA PRO A 259 7.69 -3.37 -25.74
C PRO A 259 7.31 -4.84 -25.45
N ASP A 260 6.40 -5.40 -26.26
CA ASP A 260 5.98 -6.79 -26.17
C ASP A 260 7.17 -7.75 -26.37
N GLY A 261 7.23 -8.82 -25.56
CA GLY A 261 8.30 -9.82 -25.60
C GLY A 261 9.72 -9.32 -25.28
N SER A 262 9.87 -8.11 -24.75
CA SER A 262 11.20 -7.53 -24.47
C SER A 262 11.80 -7.91 -23.11
N LEU A 263 10.99 -8.40 -22.17
CA LEU A 263 11.43 -8.73 -20.82
C LEU A 263 11.77 -10.22 -20.70
N ASP A 264 12.97 -10.50 -20.19
CA ASP A 264 13.30 -11.81 -19.63
C ASP A 264 12.57 -12.03 -18.31
N ARG A 265 12.50 -10.95 -17.51
CA ARG A 265 11.94 -10.97 -16.16
C ARG A 265 11.11 -9.71 -15.90
N ALA A 266 9.99 -9.86 -15.21
CA ALA A 266 9.19 -8.74 -14.71
C ALA A 266 8.99 -8.89 -13.21
N LEU A 267 9.12 -7.78 -12.49
CA LEU A 267 8.91 -7.67 -11.06
C LEU A 267 7.67 -6.84 -10.80
N ILE A 268 6.58 -7.47 -10.39
CA ILE A 268 5.29 -6.84 -10.07
C ILE A 268 5.20 -6.63 -8.56
N ILE A 269 5.05 -5.40 -8.10
CA ILE A 269 4.99 -5.07 -6.67
C ILE A 269 3.73 -4.28 -6.34
N ASN A 270 2.94 -4.75 -5.39
CA ASN A 270 1.76 -4.06 -4.84
C ASN A 270 0.71 -3.57 -5.87
N VAL A 271 0.83 -3.95 -7.15
CA VAL A 271 -0.10 -3.57 -8.22
C VAL A 271 -1.52 -4.01 -7.91
N TYR A 272 -1.68 -5.17 -7.30
CA TYR A 272 -2.98 -5.73 -6.93
C TYR A 272 -3.67 -4.97 -5.78
N ASN A 273 -2.95 -4.08 -5.08
CA ASN A 273 -3.50 -3.17 -4.06
C ASN A 273 -4.10 -1.89 -4.67
N HIS A 274 -3.71 -1.51 -5.89
CA HIS A 274 -4.25 -0.33 -6.59
C HIS A 274 -5.63 -0.58 -7.23
N VAL A 275 -6.24 -1.75 -7.02
CA VAL A 275 -7.62 -2.04 -7.47
C VAL A 275 -8.62 -1.02 -6.90
N ALA A 276 -8.40 -0.53 -5.68
CA ALA A 276 -9.25 0.48 -5.06
C ALA A 276 -9.18 1.85 -5.76
N GLU A 277 -8.00 2.25 -6.25
CA GLU A 277 -7.76 3.57 -6.85
C GLU A 277 -8.06 3.59 -8.36
N ALA A 278 -7.66 2.53 -9.08
CA ALA A 278 -7.79 2.44 -10.53
C ALA A 278 -9.03 1.67 -11.00
N GLY A 279 -9.66 0.91 -10.10
CA GLY A 279 -10.72 -0.04 -10.41
C GLY A 279 -10.20 -1.37 -10.94
N GLU A 280 -11.01 -2.41 -10.79
CA GLU A 280 -10.65 -3.79 -11.17
C GLU A 280 -10.39 -3.93 -12.67
N ALA A 281 -11.23 -3.33 -13.51
CA ALA A 281 -11.10 -3.39 -14.97
C ALA A 281 -9.79 -2.77 -15.47
N THR A 282 -9.40 -1.62 -14.90
CA THR A 282 -8.15 -0.93 -15.23
C THR A 282 -6.95 -1.74 -14.78
N THR A 283 -6.99 -2.27 -13.56
CA THR A 283 -5.95 -3.15 -13.02
C THR A 283 -5.78 -4.39 -13.90
N ARG A 284 -6.88 -5.00 -14.35
CA ARG A 284 -6.85 -6.16 -15.25
C ARG A 284 -6.21 -5.83 -16.60
N ALA A 285 -6.60 -4.73 -17.22
CA ALA A 285 -6.04 -4.28 -18.50
C ALA A 285 -4.53 -3.99 -18.38
N TRP A 286 -4.12 -3.35 -17.28
CA TRP A 286 -2.72 -3.06 -17.01
C TRP A 286 -1.88 -4.34 -16.86
N ILE A 287 -2.35 -5.32 -16.10
CA ILE A 287 -1.68 -6.63 -15.95
C ILE A 287 -1.61 -7.37 -17.29
N ALA A 288 -2.68 -7.33 -18.10
CA ALA A 288 -2.65 -7.92 -19.43
C ALA A 288 -1.57 -7.27 -20.31
N SER A 289 -1.31 -5.96 -20.15
CA SER A 289 -0.17 -5.31 -20.78
C SER A 289 1.16 -5.85 -20.27
N VAL A 290 1.33 -6.03 -18.95
CA VAL A 290 2.56 -6.60 -18.37
C VAL A 290 2.86 -7.98 -18.93
N VAL A 291 1.86 -8.85 -18.96
CA VAL A 291 1.99 -10.23 -19.44
C VAL A 291 2.58 -10.28 -20.85
N ARG A 292 2.13 -9.41 -21.76
CA ARG A 292 2.62 -9.38 -23.15
C ARG A 292 4.09 -9.03 -23.27
N THR A 293 4.64 -8.25 -22.33
CA THR A 293 6.04 -7.81 -22.35
C THR A 293 7.04 -8.90 -21.96
N VAL A 294 6.60 -9.93 -21.24
CA VAL A 294 7.48 -11.03 -20.82
C VAL A 294 7.56 -12.07 -21.92
N LYS A 295 8.75 -12.39 -22.43
CA LYS A 295 8.90 -13.36 -23.53
C LYS A 295 8.48 -14.79 -23.14
N PRO A 296 8.21 -15.70 -24.10
CA PRO A 296 8.03 -17.12 -23.81
C PRO A 296 9.21 -17.69 -23.00
N GLY A 297 8.92 -18.43 -21.92
CA GLY A 297 9.92 -18.91 -20.96
C GLY A 297 10.47 -17.84 -20.01
N GLY A 298 10.09 -16.57 -20.18
CA GLY A 298 10.39 -15.49 -19.24
C GLY A 298 9.61 -15.62 -17.94
N LYS A 299 10.00 -14.85 -16.90
CA LYS A 299 9.42 -14.99 -15.56
C LYS A 299 8.79 -13.72 -15.02
N ILE A 300 7.73 -13.88 -14.24
CA ILE A 300 7.12 -12.82 -13.43
C ILE A 300 7.35 -13.14 -11.95
N LEU A 301 7.93 -12.22 -11.21
CA LEU A 301 7.93 -12.23 -9.76
C LEU A 301 6.87 -11.27 -9.25
N VAL A 302 5.93 -11.76 -8.46
CA VAL A 302 4.96 -10.91 -7.75
C VAL A 302 5.41 -10.81 -6.29
N ILE A 303 5.53 -9.58 -5.79
CA ILE A 303 5.67 -9.29 -4.36
C ILE A 303 4.40 -8.57 -3.92
N ASP A 304 3.64 -9.20 -3.03
CA ASP A 304 2.42 -8.60 -2.49
C ASP A 304 2.46 -8.62 -0.96
N SER A 305 2.27 -7.44 -0.37
CA SER A 305 2.21 -7.24 1.08
C SER A 305 0.78 -7.36 1.65
N ALA A 306 -0.25 -7.64 0.85
CA ALA A 306 -1.64 -7.73 1.30
C ALA A 306 -2.31 -9.12 1.08
N LEU A 307 -3.39 -9.33 1.83
CA LEU A 307 -3.97 -10.61 2.30
C LEU A 307 -4.42 -11.68 1.28
N SER A 308 -4.37 -11.48 -0.05
CA SER A 308 -4.90 -12.47 -1.00
C SER A 308 -3.96 -12.84 -2.14
N ARG A 309 -3.24 -13.94 -1.94
CA ARG A 309 -2.51 -14.69 -2.98
C ARG A 309 -3.41 -15.16 -4.13
N ALA A 310 -4.70 -15.38 -3.87
CA ALA A 310 -5.59 -16.04 -4.82
C ALA A 310 -5.73 -15.25 -6.14
N MET A 311 -5.85 -13.92 -6.04
CA MET A 311 -6.09 -13.08 -7.21
C MET A 311 -4.88 -13.04 -8.18
N PRO A 312 -3.64 -12.77 -7.74
CA PRO A 312 -2.47 -12.86 -8.62
C PRO A 312 -2.30 -14.23 -9.28
N VAL A 313 -2.48 -15.31 -8.51
CA VAL A 313 -2.31 -16.68 -8.99
C VAL A 313 -3.33 -17.04 -10.07
N ALA A 314 -4.62 -16.78 -9.81
CA ALA A 314 -5.68 -17.09 -10.77
C ALA A 314 -5.49 -16.28 -12.06
N HIS A 315 -5.15 -15.00 -11.93
CA HIS A 315 -5.04 -14.11 -13.07
C HIS A 315 -3.84 -14.42 -13.97
N LEU A 316 -2.66 -14.66 -13.39
CA LEU A 316 -1.47 -15.01 -14.17
C LEU A 316 -1.62 -16.39 -14.84
N LYS A 317 -2.22 -17.37 -14.15
CA LYS A 317 -2.55 -18.67 -14.75
C LYS A 317 -3.46 -18.55 -15.97
N ALA A 318 -4.49 -17.70 -15.90
CA ALA A 318 -5.38 -17.44 -17.03
C ALA A 318 -4.66 -16.85 -18.26
N HIS A 319 -3.48 -16.25 -18.05
CA HIS A 319 -2.67 -15.67 -19.12
C HIS A 319 -1.43 -16.51 -19.47
N GLY A 320 -1.50 -17.82 -19.22
CA GLY A 320 -0.46 -18.76 -19.65
C GLY A 320 0.81 -18.73 -18.80
N PHE A 321 0.71 -18.36 -17.52
CA PHE A 321 1.81 -18.48 -16.57
C PHE A 321 1.63 -19.66 -15.62
N ARG A 322 2.71 -20.38 -15.37
CA ARG A 322 2.77 -21.45 -14.36
C ARG A 322 3.48 -20.94 -13.12
N LEU A 323 2.86 -21.10 -11.95
CA LEU A 323 3.50 -20.85 -10.66
C LEU A 323 4.61 -21.89 -10.43
N GLU A 324 5.85 -21.43 -10.23
CA GLU A 324 7.02 -22.28 -9.99
C GLU A 324 7.47 -22.28 -8.54
N ARG A 325 7.36 -21.14 -7.86
CA ARG A 325 7.83 -20.98 -6.48
C ARG A 325 6.96 -20.00 -5.74
N GLU A 326 6.83 -20.24 -4.45
CA GLU A 326 6.14 -19.39 -3.50
C GLU A 326 6.94 -19.35 -2.21
N GLU A 327 7.18 -18.15 -1.72
CA GLU A 327 7.83 -17.92 -0.44
C GLU A 327 7.00 -16.96 0.40
N PRO A 328 6.56 -17.36 1.61
CA PRO A 328 5.94 -16.44 2.55
C PRO A 328 6.98 -15.45 3.09
N LEU A 329 6.57 -14.19 3.24
CA LEU A 329 7.39 -13.16 3.86
C LEU A 329 7.22 -13.17 5.38
N ARG A 330 8.30 -12.88 6.12
CA ARG A 330 8.29 -12.86 7.60
C ARG A 330 7.30 -11.85 8.18
N GLU A 331 7.03 -10.76 7.48
CA GLU A 331 6.13 -9.68 7.91
C GLU A 331 4.70 -9.85 7.37
N GLY A 332 4.38 -11.02 6.80
CA GLY A 332 3.14 -11.27 6.08
C GLY A 332 3.25 -10.96 4.58
N GLY A 333 2.44 -11.65 3.77
CA GLY A 333 2.50 -11.57 2.31
C GLY A 333 3.35 -12.67 1.66
N TYR A 334 3.52 -12.58 0.34
CA TYR A 334 4.14 -13.64 -0.46
C TYR A 334 5.02 -13.09 -1.58
N VAL A 335 6.06 -13.85 -1.91
CA VAL A 335 6.84 -13.75 -3.14
C VAL A 335 6.45 -14.93 -4.03
N LEU A 336 5.88 -14.65 -5.19
CA LEU A 336 5.38 -15.67 -6.12
C LEU A 336 6.15 -15.58 -7.44
N LEU A 337 6.82 -16.65 -7.84
CA LEU A 337 7.53 -16.75 -9.10
C LEU A 337 6.72 -17.55 -10.11
N PHE A 338 6.47 -16.96 -11.26
CA PHE A 338 5.78 -17.56 -12.38
C PHE A 338 6.67 -17.62 -13.61
N THR A 339 6.49 -18.63 -14.45
CA THR A 339 7.10 -18.73 -15.77
C THR A 339 6.03 -18.71 -16.85
N ARG A 340 6.25 -17.91 -17.90
CA ARG A 340 5.39 -17.88 -19.08
C ARG A 340 5.55 -19.18 -19.85
N SER A 341 4.44 -19.84 -20.15
CA SER A 341 4.43 -21.00 -21.03
C SER A 341 5.01 -20.65 -22.40
N GLY A 342 5.67 -21.64 -23.02
CA GLY A 342 6.33 -21.52 -24.32
C GLY A 342 5.40 -21.24 -25.48
#